data_AF-A0A1G0MNW8-F1
#
_entry.id   AF-A0A1G0MNW8-F1
#
_cell.length_a   1.000
_cell.length_b   1.000
_cell.length_c   1.000
_cell.angle_alpha   90.00
_cell.angle_beta   90.00
_cell.angle_gamma   90.00
#
_symmetry.space_group_name_H-M   'P 1'
#
loop_
_entity.id
_entity.type
_entity.pdbx_description
1 polymer ?
#
loop_
_entity_poly.entity_id
_entity_poly.type
_entity_poly.pdbx_seq_one_letter_code
_entity_poly.pdbx_strand_id
1 'polypeptide(L)'
;MTNSYSFHGMVGITVDQGRLQLGSYYDHYMRLLRQEGPLPRVQYQVKEYDAFVLPPSFRNVSGLYLGTADGVCLPQERYAVTCRDGVLTEYTDAPNRATNMWLQWLLLEREVTLVHGAGCSLNGKGFAFPAFGGAGKTMLIGALRRDADFRFFGDDFVALDSAGTMYAYPSDFSIYEQHLELFPELGGTVYGDYFYQRERRRWVQEEWYRLPGNPLLRQIALRLTRGTDPGTLGPAFPPLPGWDQDYVKVPVTEVLPLQSIGTSVPLKASLMLSRYDGTAFRIEKLAPQELVRRVGGILEVEFRYGRIYRDLFSAFGLVDGARLARLQHEVCAAAFSRAELYEVLVPSSFTPEAYTEQMIGVLQEMAR
;
A
#
# COMPACT_ATOMS: atom_id res chain seq x y z
N MET A 1 19.73 -15.99 3.07
CA MET A 1 19.60 -15.19 1.83
C MET A 1 18.97 -13.86 2.21
N THR A 2 19.37 -12.78 1.57
CA THR A 2 18.86 -11.43 1.87
C THR A 2 18.37 -10.82 0.56
N ASN A 3 17.17 -10.26 0.56
CA ASN A 3 16.66 -9.49 -0.56
C ASN A 3 17.11 -8.03 -0.41
N SER A 4 17.56 -7.43 -1.51
CA SER A 4 17.95 -6.03 -1.57
C SER A 4 16.97 -5.24 -2.44
N TYR A 5 16.52 -4.11 -1.93
CA TYR A 5 15.63 -3.18 -2.63
C TYR A 5 16.20 -1.76 -2.57
N SER A 6 15.93 -0.97 -3.60
CA SER A 6 16.33 0.43 -3.66
C SER A 6 15.16 1.26 -4.11
N PHE A 7 14.70 2.14 -3.22
CA PHE A 7 13.67 3.12 -3.56
C PHE A 7 14.33 4.25 -4.36
N HIS A 8 14.37 4.09 -5.69
CA HIS A 8 14.93 5.06 -6.66
C HIS A 8 16.33 5.57 -6.29
N GLY A 9 17.18 4.73 -5.69
CA GLY A 9 18.52 5.13 -5.23
C GLY A 9 18.55 5.99 -3.96
N MET A 10 17.39 6.37 -3.43
CA MET A 10 17.26 7.22 -2.24
C MET A 10 17.43 6.42 -0.94
N VAL A 11 16.70 5.30 -0.84
CA VAL A 11 16.67 4.44 0.36
C VAL A 11 16.96 3.01 -0.05
N GLY A 12 18.08 2.48 0.42
CA GLY A 12 18.42 1.06 0.33
C GLY A 12 17.82 0.28 1.48
N ILE A 13 17.17 -0.83 1.14
CA ILE A 13 16.39 -1.65 2.05
C ILE A 13 16.87 -3.10 1.91
N THR A 14 17.15 -3.77 3.02
CA THR A 14 17.48 -5.21 3.01
C THR A 14 16.50 -5.99 3.88
N VAL A 15 15.99 -7.10 3.36
CA VAL A 15 15.09 -8.00 4.09
C VAL A 15 15.75 -9.36 4.21
N ASP A 16 16.07 -9.77 5.43
CA ASP A 16 16.60 -11.11 5.69
C ASP A 16 15.49 -12.14 5.54
N GLN A 17 15.71 -13.18 4.73
CA GLN A 17 14.71 -14.22 4.51
C GLN A 17 14.42 -15.00 5.79
N GLY A 18 15.45 -15.27 6.60
CA GLY A 18 15.32 -16.06 7.83
C GLY A 18 14.63 -17.42 7.62
N ARG A 19 14.01 -17.92 8.68
CA ARG A 19 13.16 -19.12 8.72
C ARG A 19 11.74 -18.87 8.21
N LEU A 20 11.19 -17.68 8.46
CA LEU A 20 9.84 -17.24 8.14
C LEU A 20 9.68 -16.78 6.69
N GLN A 21 10.77 -16.73 5.91
CA GLN A 21 10.78 -16.29 4.51
C GLN A 21 10.20 -14.88 4.33
N LEU A 22 10.62 -13.95 5.21
CA LEU A 22 10.06 -12.60 5.30
C LEU A 22 10.06 -11.90 3.95
N GLY A 23 11.06 -12.10 3.09
CA GLY A 23 11.15 -11.38 1.82
C GLY A 23 9.95 -11.58 0.90
N SER A 24 9.30 -12.75 0.92
CA SER A 24 8.08 -13.00 0.12
C SER A 24 6.91 -12.08 0.54
N TYR A 25 6.85 -11.72 1.82
CA TYR A 25 5.82 -10.84 2.36
C TYR A 25 6.10 -9.35 2.19
N TYR A 26 7.32 -8.96 1.79
CA TYR A 26 7.67 -7.57 1.49
C TYR A 26 7.68 -7.30 -0.02
N ASP A 27 7.71 -8.36 -0.83
CA ASP A 27 7.68 -8.27 -2.28
C ASP A 27 6.40 -7.60 -2.81
N HIS A 28 5.26 -7.73 -2.15
CA HIS A 28 4.04 -7.05 -2.62
C HIS A 28 4.11 -5.52 -2.51
N TYR A 29 5.05 -4.97 -1.73
CA TYR A 29 5.36 -3.53 -1.76
C TYR A 29 6.54 -3.21 -2.69
N MET A 30 7.60 -4.03 -2.65
CA MET A 30 8.91 -3.60 -3.13
C MET A 30 9.48 -4.47 -4.25
N ARG A 31 8.78 -5.48 -4.77
CA ARG A 31 9.32 -6.42 -5.78
C ARG A 31 9.97 -5.72 -6.97
N LEU A 32 9.33 -4.68 -7.49
CA LEU A 32 9.82 -3.91 -8.64
C LEU A 32 10.92 -2.90 -8.28
N LEU A 33 11.21 -2.74 -6.99
CA LEU A 33 12.35 -1.98 -6.47
C LEU A 33 13.53 -2.89 -6.14
N ARG A 34 13.45 -4.20 -6.42
CA ARG A 34 14.54 -5.15 -6.14
C ARG A 34 15.76 -4.79 -6.99
N GLN A 35 16.93 -4.87 -6.37
CA GLN A 35 18.22 -4.70 -7.05
C GLN A 35 19.05 -5.98 -6.92
N GLU A 36 19.73 -6.34 -8.01
CA GLU A 36 20.74 -7.37 -7.98
C GLU A 36 22.07 -6.81 -7.47
N GLY A 37 22.71 -7.54 -6.56
CA GLY A 37 24.00 -7.14 -6.00
C GLY A 37 23.91 -6.28 -4.73
N PRO A 38 25.06 -5.79 -4.24
CA PRO A 38 25.13 -5.00 -3.02
C PRO A 38 24.56 -3.59 -3.23
N LEU A 39 23.78 -3.13 -2.26
CA LEU A 39 23.30 -1.75 -2.23
C LEU A 39 24.45 -0.82 -1.85
N PRO A 40 24.61 0.35 -2.49
CA PRO A 40 25.63 1.33 -2.12
C PRO A 40 25.52 1.80 -0.68
N ARG A 41 24.29 1.86 -0.15
CA ARG A 41 23.98 2.22 1.23
C ARG A 41 22.67 1.57 1.64
N VAL A 42 22.64 1.02 2.86
CA VAL A 42 21.43 0.46 3.47
C VAL A 42 21.02 1.39 4.61
N GLN A 43 19.76 1.81 4.61
CA GLN A 43 19.18 2.67 5.66
C GLN A 43 18.01 2.00 6.37
N TYR A 44 17.46 0.94 5.80
CA TYR A 44 16.41 0.15 6.42
C TYR A 44 16.71 -1.35 6.31
N GLN A 45 16.66 -2.04 7.44
CA GLN A 45 16.84 -3.47 7.51
C GLN A 45 15.61 -4.11 8.16
N VAL A 46 15.21 -5.27 7.65
CA VAL A 46 14.18 -6.11 8.25
C VAL A 46 14.78 -7.46 8.58
N LYS A 47 14.61 -7.90 9.82
CA LYS A 47 15.11 -9.16 10.36
C LYS A 47 14.00 -9.86 11.15
N GLU A 48 14.18 -11.15 11.40
CA GLU A 48 13.30 -11.87 12.33
C GLU A 48 13.48 -11.38 13.75
N TYR A 49 12.43 -11.50 14.56
CA TYR A 49 12.48 -11.04 15.95
C TYR A 49 13.56 -11.74 16.77
N ASP A 50 13.81 -13.03 16.50
CA ASP A 50 14.82 -13.81 17.23
C ASP A 50 16.26 -13.31 17.01
N ALA A 51 16.50 -12.48 15.98
CA ALA A 51 17.79 -11.80 15.78
C ALA A 51 17.97 -10.56 16.69
N PHE A 52 16.91 -10.11 17.37
CA PHE A 52 16.98 -9.00 18.31
C PHE A 52 17.57 -9.47 19.65
N VAL A 53 18.63 -8.80 20.09
CA VAL A 53 19.21 -9.01 21.42
C VAL A 53 18.91 -7.77 22.26
N LEU A 54 18.11 -7.96 23.31
CA LEU A 54 17.81 -6.90 24.27
C LEU A 54 19.12 -6.43 24.94
N PRO A 55 19.48 -5.14 24.86
CA PRO A 55 20.67 -4.62 25.51
C PRO A 55 20.62 -4.79 27.04
N PRO A 56 21.77 -4.89 27.73
CA PRO A 56 21.79 -4.99 29.20
C PRO A 56 21.16 -3.79 29.92
N SER A 57 21.18 -2.62 29.29
CA SER A 57 20.54 -1.40 29.79
C SER A 57 19.29 -1.09 28.96
N PHE A 58 18.13 -1.15 29.60
CA PHE A 58 16.85 -0.79 29.01
C PHE A 58 15.91 -0.21 30.08
N ARG A 59 14.94 0.58 29.64
CA ARG A 59 13.84 1.10 30.45
C ARG A 59 12.64 0.18 30.27
N ASN A 60 12.18 -0.42 31.36
CA ASN A 60 10.95 -1.21 31.37
C ASN A 60 9.79 -0.34 31.84
N VAL A 61 8.87 0.02 30.94
CA VAL A 61 7.74 0.90 31.29
C VAL A 61 6.59 0.09 31.90
N SER A 62 6.27 -1.08 31.35
CA SER A 62 5.09 -1.87 31.76
C SER A 62 5.21 -3.37 31.49
N GLY A 63 6.39 -3.87 31.13
CA GLY A 63 6.60 -5.21 30.57
C GLY A 63 6.09 -5.38 29.14
N LEU A 64 5.22 -4.47 28.68
CA LEU A 64 4.72 -4.40 27.30
C LEU A 64 5.65 -3.60 26.39
N TYR A 65 6.23 -2.53 26.93
CA TYR A 65 7.10 -1.61 26.21
C TYR A 65 8.46 -1.53 26.89
N LEU A 66 9.49 -1.91 26.15
CA LEU A 66 10.88 -1.78 26.55
C LEU A 66 11.53 -0.71 25.68
N GLY A 67 12.18 0.29 26.29
CA GLY A 67 12.97 1.29 25.57
C GLY A 67 14.46 1.06 25.77
N THR A 68 15.24 1.16 24.71
CA THR A 68 16.71 1.12 24.76
C THR A 68 17.26 2.51 24.44
N ALA A 69 18.59 2.66 24.45
CA ALA A 69 19.22 3.93 24.05
C ALA A 69 18.98 4.28 22.57
N ASP A 70 18.62 3.29 21.76
CA ASP A 70 18.61 3.32 20.31
C ASP A 70 17.34 2.71 19.69
N GLY A 71 16.32 2.37 20.48
CA GLY A 71 15.20 1.61 19.98
C GLY A 71 14.10 1.32 20.99
N VAL A 72 13.10 0.57 20.53
CA VAL A 72 12.01 0.06 21.34
C VAL A 72 11.75 -1.41 21.04
N CYS A 73 11.25 -2.14 22.01
CA CYS A 73 10.88 -3.55 21.90
C CYS A 73 9.53 -3.79 22.58
N LEU A 74 8.68 -4.54 21.89
CA LEU A 74 7.37 -5.01 22.32
C LEU A 74 7.40 -6.55 22.33
N PRO A 75 7.87 -7.17 23.43
CA PRO A 75 8.14 -8.61 23.46
C PRO A 75 6.91 -9.47 23.16
N GLN A 76 5.74 -9.05 23.64
CA GLN A 76 4.48 -9.76 23.42
C GLN A 76 4.04 -9.76 21.96
N GLU A 77 4.41 -8.72 21.22
CA GLU A 77 4.14 -8.61 19.79
C GLU A 77 5.23 -9.28 18.93
N ARG A 78 6.32 -9.74 19.55
CA ARG A 78 7.53 -10.20 18.86
C ARG A 78 7.98 -9.15 17.83
N TYR A 79 8.08 -7.92 18.31
CA TYR A 79 8.45 -6.76 17.53
C TYR A 79 9.51 -5.92 18.24
N ALA A 80 10.54 -5.49 17.53
CA ALA A 80 11.45 -4.47 17.98
C ALA A 80 11.90 -3.61 16.81
N VAL A 81 12.30 -2.38 17.08
CA VAL A 81 12.92 -1.52 16.07
C VAL A 81 14.01 -0.69 16.72
N THR A 82 15.15 -0.59 16.04
CA THR A 82 16.31 0.20 16.47
C THR A 82 16.75 1.16 15.39
N CYS A 83 17.43 2.24 15.76
CA CYS A 83 18.10 3.17 14.88
C CYS A 83 19.54 3.34 15.35
N ARG A 84 20.50 2.74 14.64
CA ARG A 84 21.93 2.80 14.95
C ARG A 84 22.68 3.35 13.75
N ASP A 85 23.49 4.38 13.96
CA ASP A 85 24.31 4.99 12.89
C ASP A 85 23.50 5.40 11.65
N GLY A 86 22.24 5.83 11.87
CA GLY A 86 21.30 6.21 10.81
C GLY A 86 20.71 5.04 10.02
N VAL A 87 20.87 3.80 10.50
CA VAL A 87 20.24 2.60 9.95
C VAL A 87 19.10 2.18 10.86
N LEU A 88 17.89 2.22 10.32
CA LEU A 88 16.72 1.68 10.99
C LEU A 88 16.69 0.16 10.79
N THR A 89 16.55 -0.61 11.86
CA THR A 89 16.39 -2.07 11.80
C THR A 89 15.10 -2.49 12.48
N GLU A 90 14.17 -3.02 11.71
CA GLU A 90 12.96 -3.68 12.20
C GLU A 90 13.23 -5.16 12.44
N TYR A 91 12.81 -5.66 13.59
CA TYR A 91 12.86 -7.05 14.00
C TYR A 91 11.42 -7.52 14.20
N THR A 92 10.93 -8.42 13.35
CA THR A 92 9.52 -8.82 13.38
C THR A 92 9.32 -10.26 12.92
N ASP A 93 8.35 -10.92 13.52
CA ASP A 93 7.81 -12.20 13.03
C ASP A 93 6.53 -12.02 12.21
N ALA A 94 5.93 -10.83 12.24
CA ALA A 94 4.78 -10.49 11.43
C ALA A 94 5.20 -9.42 10.41
N PRO A 95 5.21 -9.73 9.11
CA PRO A 95 5.61 -8.79 8.09
C PRO A 95 4.62 -7.60 8.00
N ASN A 96 5.08 -6.49 7.44
CA ASN A 96 4.24 -5.31 7.13
C ASN A 96 3.59 -4.62 8.32
N ARG A 97 4.16 -4.74 9.53
CA ARG A 97 3.65 -4.02 10.70
C ARG A 97 3.77 -2.51 10.54
N ALA A 98 4.93 -2.02 10.09
CA ALA A 98 5.19 -0.59 10.00
C ALA A 98 6.09 -0.17 8.81
N THR A 99 6.31 -1.06 7.85
CA THR A 99 7.24 -0.89 6.72
C THR A 99 7.09 0.46 6.02
N ASN A 100 5.87 0.79 5.60
CA ASN A 100 5.62 2.03 4.85
C ASN A 100 5.78 3.28 5.72
N MET A 101 5.56 3.17 7.03
CA MET A 101 5.78 4.28 7.96
C MET A 101 7.28 4.54 8.16
N TRP A 102 8.08 3.48 8.28
CA TRP A 102 9.53 3.59 8.36
C TRP A 102 10.15 4.11 7.06
N LEU A 103 9.66 3.61 5.93
CA LEU A 103 10.03 4.14 4.62
C LEU A 103 9.64 5.62 4.49
N GLN A 104 8.44 6.02 4.93
CA GLN A 104 8.01 7.41 4.96
C GLN A 104 9.00 8.29 5.73
N TRP A 105 9.41 7.89 6.94
CA TRP A 105 10.41 8.65 7.69
C TRP A 105 11.71 8.81 6.89
N LEU A 106 12.27 7.73 6.37
CA LEU A 106 13.53 7.79 5.63
C LEU A 106 13.44 8.63 4.35
N LEU A 107 12.28 8.64 3.69
CA LEU A 107 12.00 9.49 2.53
C LEU A 107 11.89 10.97 2.93
N LEU A 108 11.24 11.29 4.05
CA LEU A 108 11.09 12.67 4.51
C LEU A 108 12.44 13.34 4.81
N GLU A 109 13.41 12.58 5.31
CA GLU A 109 14.80 13.06 5.49
C GLU A 109 15.51 13.39 4.16
N ARG A 110 14.87 13.11 3.02
CA ARG A 110 15.35 13.40 1.65
C ARG A 110 14.37 14.26 0.87
N GLU A 111 13.49 14.97 1.58
CA GLU A 111 12.46 15.83 0.98
C GLU A 111 11.48 15.08 0.05
N VAL A 112 11.24 13.79 0.34
CA VAL A 112 10.26 12.96 -0.37
C VAL A 112 9.19 12.49 0.60
N THR A 113 7.93 12.49 0.17
CA THR A 113 6.80 11.99 0.95
C THR A 113 6.02 10.96 0.15
N LEU A 114 5.56 9.92 0.83
CA LEU A 114 4.48 9.08 0.33
C LEU A 114 3.17 9.86 0.39
N VAL A 115 2.30 9.58 -0.58
CA VAL A 115 0.93 10.02 -0.66
C VAL A 115 0.08 8.78 -0.82
N HIS A 116 -0.87 8.54 0.09
CA HIS A 116 -1.82 7.45 -0.09
C HIS A 116 -2.81 7.81 -1.19
N GLY A 117 -2.78 7.02 -2.25
CA GLY A 117 -3.40 7.39 -3.51
C GLY A 117 -2.85 6.56 -4.65
N ALA A 118 -3.54 6.66 -5.79
CA ALA A 118 -3.01 6.12 -7.03
C ALA A 118 -2.19 7.20 -7.74
N GLY A 119 -1.38 6.78 -8.70
CA GLY A 119 -0.79 7.70 -9.66
C GLY A 119 -0.41 7.03 -10.96
N CYS A 120 -0.41 7.84 -12.00
CA CYS A 120 -0.01 7.45 -13.33
C CYS A 120 0.61 8.61 -14.08
N SER A 121 1.25 8.34 -15.21
CA SER A 121 1.45 9.37 -16.23
C SER A 121 0.62 9.06 -17.47
N LEU A 122 0.14 10.10 -18.12
CA LEU A 122 -0.50 10.03 -19.43
C LEU A 122 0.13 11.12 -20.31
N ASN A 123 0.56 10.76 -21.52
CA ASN A 123 1.29 11.67 -22.43
C ASN A 123 2.49 12.37 -21.77
N GLY A 124 3.22 11.64 -20.91
CA GLY A 124 4.38 12.16 -20.18
C GLY A 124 4.06 13.15 -19.05
N LYS A 125 2.78 13.38 -18.72
CA LYS A 125 2.33 14.25 -17.62
C LYS A 125 1.91 13.40 -16.41
N GLY A 126 2.42 13.72 -15.23
CA GLY A 126 2.13 12.98 -14.00
C GLY A 126 0.82 13.39 -13.33
N PHE A 127 0.02 12.43 -12.91
CA PHE A 127 -1.24 12.62 -12.19
C PHE A 127 -1.23 11.80 -10.90
N ALA A 128 -1.51 12.47 -9.78
CA ALA A 128 -1.71 11.83 -8.49
C ALA A 128 -3.19 11.89 -8.09
N PHE A 129 -3.69 10.82 -7.50
CA PHE A 129 -5.08 10.64 -7.08
C PHE A 129 -5.15 10.31 -5.58
N PRO A 130 -4.87 11.28 -4.69
CA PRO A 130 -5.02 11.03 -3.26
C PRO A 130 -6.48 10.73 -2.94
N ALA A 131 -6.72 9.68 -2.16
CA ALA A 131 -8.08 9.30 -1.80
C ALA A 131 -8.11 8.27 -0.66
N PHE A 132 -9.19 8.25 0.10
CA PHE A 132 -9.48 7.14 1.03
C PHE A 132 -9.72 5.81 0.28
N GLY A 133 -9.70 4.69 1.01
CA GLY A 133 -10.19 3.40 0.52
C GLY A 133 -11.62 3.51 -0.02
N GLY A 134 -11.91 2.79 -1.12
CA GLY A 134 -13.25 2.78 -1.74
C GLY A 134 -13.60 3.98 -2.62
N ALA A 135 -12.74 5.01 -2.73
CA ALA A 135 -13.03 6.18 -3.57
C ALA A 135 -13.06 5.88 -5.08
N GLY A 136 -12.42 4.79 -5.52
CA GLY A 136 -12.36 4.37 -6.93
C GLY A 136 -10.97 4.50 -7.58
N LYS A 137 -9.90 4.49 -6.79
CA LYS A 137 -8.50 4.53 -7.25
C LYS A 137 -8.17 3.37 -8.20
N THR A 138 -8.31 2.14 -7.72
CA THR A 138 -8.03 0.92 -8.48
C THR A 138 -8.90 0.79 -9.72
N MET A 139 -10.16 1.22 -9.66
CA MET A 139 -11.05 1.24 -10.84
C MET A 139 -10.54 2.22 -11.92
N LEU A 140 -10.10 3.41 -11.51
CA LEU A 140 -9.57 4.42 -12.42
C LEU A 140 -8.26 3.94 -13.07
N ILE A 141 -7.31 3.46 -12.28
CA ILE A 141 -6.05 2.90 -12.80
C ILE A 141 -6.33 1.70 -13.72
N GLY A 142 -7.25 0.83 -13.30
CA GLY A 142 -7.71 -0.28 -14.11
C GLY A 142 -8.22 0.19 -15.48
N ALA A 143 -9.03 1.23 -15.55
CA ALA A 143 -9.54 1.72 -16.83
C ALA A 143 -8.45 2.42 -17.68
N LEU A 144 -7.63 3.27 -17.07
CA LEU A 144 -6.59 4.04 -17.76
C LEU A 144 -5.48 3.17 -18.37
N ARG A 145 -5.21 1.99 -17.79
CA ARG A 145 -4.08 1.16 -18.23
C ARG A 145 -4.15 0.67 -19.68
N ARG A 146 -5.33 0.77 -20.30
CA ARG A 146 -5.57 0.39 -21.70
C ARG A 146 -5.03 1.42 -22.68
N ASP A 147 -4.71 2.63 -22.22
CA ASP A 147 -4.12 3.68 -23.04
C ASP A 147 -2.64 3.38 -23.33
N ALA A 148 -2.19 3.63 -24.56
CA ALA A 148 -0.83 3.32 -25.00
C ALA A 148 0.23 4.21 -24.32
N ASP A 149 -0.15 5.46 -23.99
CA ASP A 149 0.73 6.45 -23.37
C ASP A 149 0.65 6.44 -21.84
N PHE A 150 -0.09 5.48 -21.28
CA PHE A 150 -0.19 5.26 -19.85
C PHE A 150 1.11 4.68 -19.29
N ARG A 151 1.52 5.21 -18.13
CA ARG A 151 2.48 4.55 -17.23
C ARG A 151 1.93 4.51 -15.81
N PHE A 152 2.04 3.37 -15.17
CA PHE A 152 1.65 3.15 -13.79
C PHE A 152 2.73 3.63 -12.81
N PHE A 153 2.32 4.37 -11.79
CA PHE A 153 3.21 4.81 -10.71
C PHE A 153 2.83 4.19 -9.36
N GLY A 154 1.56 3.90 -9.12
CA GLY A 154 1.11 3.23 -7.89
C GLY A 154 -0.41 3.20 -7.79
N ASP A 155 -0.95 2.30 -6.96
CA ASP A 155 -2.40 2.19 -6.69
C ASP A 155 -2.74 2.61 -5.25
N ASP A 156 -1.92 2.16 -4.29
CA ASP A 156 -2.05 2.50 -2.87
C ASP A 156 -1.15 3.67 -2.46
N PHE A 157 0.04 3.78 -3.05
CA PHE A 157 0.98 4.86 -2.75
C PHE A 157 1.69 5.36 -4.00
N VAL A 158 1.99 6.64 -4.01
CA VAL A 158 3.03 7.25 -4.85
C VAL A 158 3.94 8.10 -3.98
N ALA A 159 5.15 8.38 -4.44
CA ALA A 159 6.06 9.30 -3.76
C ALA A 159 6.12 10.63 -4.50
N LEU A 160 6.19 11.73 -3.76
CA LEU A 160 6.37 13.09 -4.28
C LEU A 160 7.58 13.74 -3.60
N ASP A 161 8.42 14.42 -4.36
CA ASP A 161 9.47 15.28 -3.81
C ASP A 161 9.05 16.75 -3.68
N SER A 162 9.85 17.54 -2.97
CA SER A 162 9.68 19.00 -2.82
C SER A 162 9.75 19.78 -4.16
N ALA A 163 10.34 19.18 -5.20
CA ALA A 163 10.45 19.76 -6.53
C ALA A 163 9.22 19.49 -7.41
N GLY A 164 8.25 18.71 -6.93
CA GLY A 164 7.06 18.33 -7.69
C GLY A 164 7.29 17.18 -8.66
N THR A 165 8.30 16.34 -8.42
CA THR A 165 8.50 15.07 -9.12
C THR A 165 7.70 13.99 -8.42
N MET A 166 6.95 13.21 -9.20
CA MET A 166 6.31 11.97 -8.74
C MET A 166 7.20 10.77 -9.08
N TYR A 167 7.41 9.90 -8.10
CA TYR A 167 8.16 8.66 -8.21
C TYR A 167 7.24 7.46 -8.07
N ALA A 168 7.50 6.42 -8.84
CA ALA A 168 6.70 5.21 -8.81
C ALA A 168 6.91 4.45 -7.49
N TYR A 169 5.83 4.07 -6.82
CA TYR A 169 5.86 3.05 -5.78
C TYR A 169 4.90 1.93 -6.16
N PRO A 170 5.29 1.06 -7.12
CA PRO A 170 4.39 0.12 -7.77
C PRO A 170 4.16 -1.14 -6.93
N SER A 171 3.44 -0.98 -5.82
CA SER A 171 2.96 -2.10 -5.01
C SER A 171 1.93 -2.93 -5.78
N ASP A 172 1.80 -4.20 -5.39
CA ASP A 172 0.77 -5.12 -5.89
C ASP A 172 -0.63 -4.52 -5.73
N PHE A 173 -1.48 -4.73 -6.74
CA PHE A 173 -2.86 -4.25 -6.76
C PHE A 173 -3.70 -4.94 -5.69
N SER A 174 -4.55 -4.17 -5.01
CA SER A 174 -5.63 -4.70 -4.18
C SER A 174 -6.84 -5.02 -5.07
N ILE A 175 -6.91 -6.23 -5.60
CA ILE A 175 -8.01 -6.65 -6.49
C ILE A 175 -9.14 -7.23 -5.64
N TYR A 176 -10.33 -6.65 -5.77
CA TYR A 176 -11.58 -7.13 -5.17
C TYR A 176 -12.39 -7.86 -6.24
N GLU A 177 -13.39 -8.63 -5.83
CA GLU A 177 -14.29 -9.36 -6.74
C GLU A 177 -14.92 -8.42 -7.80
N GLN A 178 -15.41 -7.24 -7.36
CA GLN A 178 -15.97 -6.22 -8.25
C GLN A 178 -14.99 -5.62 -9.27
N HIS A 179 -13.69 -5.89 -9.14
CA HIS A 179 -12.68 -5.39 -10.07
C HIS A 179 -12.43 -6.36 -11.23
N LEU A 180 -12.88 -7.61 -11.17
CA LEU A 180 -12.46 -8.65 -12.11
C LEU A 180 -12.84 -8.36 -13.56
N GLU A 181 -13.99 -7.74 -13.79
CA GLU A 181 -14.41 -7.32 -15.12
C GLU A 181 -13.45 -6.27 -15.72
N LEU A 182 -12.79 -5.49 -14.87
CA LEU A 182 -11.77 -4.56 -15.31
C LEU A 182 -10.48 -5.27 -15.68
N PHE A 183 -10.18 -6.46 -15.13
CA PHE A 183 -8.91 -7.20 -15.26
C PHE A 183 -9.07 -8.58 -15.94
N PRO A 184 -9.50 -8.64 -17.21
CA PRO A 184 -9.70 -9.91 -17.92
C PRO A 184 -8.41 -10.76 -18.04
N GLU A 185 -7.23 -10.15 -17.93
CA GLU A 185 -5.92 -10.80 -17.98
C GLU A 185 -5.71 -11.76 -16.80
N LEU A 186 -6.45 -11.58 -15.71
CA LEU A 186 -6.41 -12.49 -14.57
C LEU A 186 -7.17 -13.80 -14.83
N GLY A 187 -7.97 -13.88 -15.90
CA GLY A 187 -8.66 -15.10 -16.29
C GLY A 187 -7.69 -16.25 -16.56
N GLY A 188 -7.91 -17.39 -15.89
CA GLY A 188 -7.03 -18.57 -15.99
C GLY A 188 -5.70 -18.46 -15.25
N THR A 189 -5.48 -17.39 -14.48
CA THR A 189 -4.38 -17.29 -13.52
C THR A 189 -4.83 -17.81 -12.16
N VAL A 190 -3.87 -18.08 -11.26
CA VAL A 190 -4.18 -18.42 -9.86
C VAL A 190 -5.03 -17.36 -9.16
N TYR A 191 -4.90 -16.09 -9.55
CA TYR A 191 -5.66 -14.98 -8.99
C TYR A 191 -7.11 -15.00 -9.47
N GLY A 192 -7.36 -15.20 -10.76
CA GLY A 192 -8.71 -15.34 -11.30
C GLY A 192 -9.42 -16.59 -10.76
N ASP A 193 -8.71 -17.71 -10.69
CA ASP A 193 -9.22 -18.97 -10.13
C ASP A 193 -9.63 -18.83 -8.66
N TYR A 194 -8.91 -18.02 -7.89
CA TYR A 194 -9.28 -17.73 -6.50
C TYR A 194 -10.67 -17.12 -6.40
N PHE A 195 -10.96 -16.09 -7.19
CA PHE A 195 -12.27 -15.43 -7.15
C PHE A 195 -13.39 -16.34 -7.66
N TYR A 196 -13.15 -17.09 -8.74
CA TYR A 196 -14.11 -18.07 -9.23
C TYR A 196 -14.44 -19.14 -8.17
N GLN A 197 -13.42 -19.64 -7.45
CA GLN A 197 -13.63 -20.56 -6.34
C GLN A 197 -14.38 -19.92 -5.17
N ARG A 198 -14.13 -18.64 -4.89
CA ARG A 198 -14.82 -17.89 -3.84
C ARG A 198 -16.30 -17.71 -4.17
N GLU A 199 -16.64 -17.25 -5.36
CA GLU A 199 -18.02 -17.14 -5.84
C GLU A 199 -18.75 -18.47 -5.76
N ARG A 200 -18.11 -19.55 -6.23
CA ARG A 200 -18.68 -20.90 -6.13
C ARG A 200 -18.94 -21.32 -4.69
N ARG A 201 -18.04 -20.99 -3.75
CA ARG A 201 -18.25 -21.28 -2.31
C ARG A 201 -19.36 -20.44 -1.73
N ARG A 202 -19.45 -19.15 -2.07
CA ARG A 202 -20.51 -18.25 -1.63
C ARG A 202 -21.87 -18.73 -2.13
N TRP A 203 -21.96 -19.09 -3.41
CA TRP A 203 -23.16 -19.68 -4.01
C TRP A 203 -23.57 -20.98 -3.30
N VAL A 204 -22.62 -21.90 -3.06
CA VAL A 204 -22.88 -23.12 -2.29
C VAL A 204 -23.36 -22.78 -0.90
N GLN A 205 -22.74 -21.83 -0.20
CA GLN A 205 -23.17 -21.41 1.13
C GLN A 205 -24.59 -20.83 1.11
N GLU A 206 -24.87 -19.85 0.25
CA GLU A 206 -26.17 -19.15 0.18
C GLU A 206 -27.31 -20.08 -0.20
N GLU A 207 -27.14 -20.92 -1.24
CA GLU A 207 -28.16 -21.89 -1.65
C GLU A 207 -28.36 -22.99 -0.61
N TRP A 208 -27.30 -23.43 0.06
CA TRP A 208 -27.42 -24.47 1.08
C TRP A 208 -27.94 -23.96 2.42
N TYR A 209 -27.68 -22.70 2.80
CA TYR A 209 -28.31 -22.07 3.97
C TYR A 209 -29.82 -21.90 3.79
N ARG A 210 -30.32 -21.88 2.54
CA ARG A 210 -31.74 -21.87 2.21
C ARG A 210 -32.39 -23.26 2.24
N LEU A 211 -31.62 -24.35 2.27
CA LEU A 211 -32.16 -25.72 2.34
C LEU A 211 -32.70 -26.02 3.76
N PRO A 212 -33.98 -26.39 3.92
CA PRO A 212 -34.53 -26.75 5.22
C PRO A 212 -33.92 -28.06 5.76
N GLY A 213 -33.34 -28.01 6.96
CA GLY A 213 -33.61 -29.04 7.97
C GLY A 213 -32.70 -30.28 8.10
N ASN A 214 -31.43 -30.28 7.71
CA ASN A 214 -30.53 -31.38 8.13
C ASN A 214 -29.16 -30.91 8.66
N PRO A 215 -28.94 -30.91 10.00
CA PRO A 215 -27.67 -30.52 10.61
C PRO A 215 -26.47 -31.40 10.21
N LEU A 216 -26.71 -32.66 9.78
CA LEU A 216 -25.66 -33.54 9.26
C LEU A 216 -25.20 -33.10 7.87
N LEU A 217 -26.13 -32.74 6.98
CA LEU A 217 -25.80 -32.16 5.68
C LEU A 217 -25.09 -30.81 5.84
N ARG A 218 -25.49 -30.00 6.83
CA ARG A 218 -24.77 -28.78 7.21
C ARG A 218 -23.33 -29.07 7.67
N GLN A 219 -23.09 -30.13 8.46
CA GLN A 219 -21.73 -30.52 8.87
C GLN A 219 -20.90 -31.09 7.72
N ILE A 220 -21.48 -31.88 6.82
CA ILE A 220 -20.80 -32.42 5.63
C ILE A 220 -20.46 -31.27 4.66
N ALA A 221 -21.40 -30.37 4.40
CA ALA A 221 -21.18 -29.18 3.60
C ALA A 221 -20.11 -28.29 4.21
N LEU A 222 -20.16 -28.07 5.54
CA LEU A 222 -19.07 -27.40 6.25
C LEU A 222 -17.77 -28.16 6.08
N ARG A 223 -17.68 -29.49 6.11
CA ARG A 223 -16.40 -30.20 5.88
C ARG A 223 -15.91 -30.12 4.42
N LEU A 224 -16.81 -30.14 3.44
CA LEU A 224 -16.48 -30.01 2.02
C LEU A 224 -16.10 -28.57 1.63
N THR A 225 -16.59 -27.57 2.37
CA THR A 225 -16.25 -26.15 2.19
C THR A 225 -15.19 -25.65 3.17
N ARG A 226 -14.99 -26.32 4.32
CA ARG A 226 -13.88 -26.15 5.30
C ARG A 226 -12.58 -26.78 4.79
N GLY A 227 -12.39 -26.80 3.49
CA GLY A 227 -11.06 -26.89 2.90
C GLY A 227 -10.26 -25.60 3.06
N THR A 228 -10.81 -24.54 3.66
CA THR A 228 -10.18 -23.22 3.72
C THR A 228 -10.58 -22.44 4.97
N ASP A 229 -10.03 -22.84 6.11
CA ASP A 229 -9.56 -21.80 7.02
C ASP A 229 -8.29 -21.20 6.39
N PRO A 230 -8.06 -19.88 6.37
CA PRO A 230 -6.84 -19.28 5.82
C PRO A 230 -5.54 -19.83 6.43
N GLY A 231 -5.63 -20.48 7.61
CA GLY A 231 -4.51 -21.14 8.28
C GLY A 231 -4.31 -22.63 7.95
N THR A 232 -5.19 -23.26 7.16
CA THR A 232 -5.12 -24.70 6.83
C THR A 232 -5.47 -24.95 5.36
N LEU A 233 -4.88 -24.17 4.47
CA LEU A 233 -4.80 -24.58 3.08
C LEU A 233 -4.01 -25.89 3.01
N GLY A 234 -4.73 -26.98 2.72
CA GLY A 234 -4.13 -28.22 2.25
C GLY A 234 -3.34 -28.01 0.95
N PRO A 235 -2.56 -29.00 0.51
CA PRO A 235 -1.38 -28.87 -0.35
C PRO A 235 -1.59 -28.35 -1.79
N ALA A 236 -2.80 -27.92 -2.17
CA ALA A 236 -3.07 -27.44 -3.52
C ALA A 236 -2.77 -25.94 -3.71
N PHE A 237 -2.91 -25.10 -2.68
CA PHE A 237 -2.64 -23.65 -2.77
C PHE A 237 -2.22 -23.12 -1.39
N PRO A 238 -0.93 -22.91 -1.06
CA PRO A 238 -0.55 -22.28 0.21
C PRO A 238 -1.20 -20.88 0.34
N PRO A 239 -1.46 -20.37 1.55
CA PRO A 239 -1.98 -19.02 1.73
C PRO A 239 -0.93 -18.08 1.13
N LEU A 240 -1.25 -17.48 -0.01
CA LEU A 240 -0.33 -16.53 -0.59
C LEU A 240 -0.21 -15.35 0.39
N PRO A 241 1.03 -14.88 0.64
CA PRO A 241 1.27 -13.67 1.43
C PRO A 241 0.35 -12.51 1.01
N GLY A 242 -0.34 -11.88 1.97
CA GLY A 242 -1.16 -10.68 1.74
C GLY A 242 -2.63 -10.92 1.35
N TRP A 243 -3.14 -12.15 1.53
CA TRP A 243 -4.55 -12.45 1.32
C TRP A 243 -5.41 -12.01 2.51
N ASP A 244 -6.37 -11.13 2.24
CA ASP A 244 -7.48 -10.83 3.14
C ASP A 244 -8.73 -11.57 2.63
N GLN A 245 -9.76 -11.71 3.46
CA GLN A 245 -11.02 -12.35 3.05
C GLN A 245 -11.69 -11.61 1.89
N ASP A 246 -11.39 -10.32 1.70
CA ASP A 246 -12.10 -9.46 0.76
C ASP A 246 -11.37 -9.14 -0.55
N TYR A 247 -10.03 -9.24 -0.57
CA TYR A 247 -9.22 -8.90 -1.74
C TYR A 247 -7.95 -9.76 -1.82
N VAL A 248 -7.36 -9.77 -3.02
CA VAL A 248 -6.08 -10.42 -3.29
C VAL A 248 -5.05 -9.38 -3.73
N LYS A 249 -3.83 -9.50 -3.19
CA LYS A 249 -2.67 -8.78 -3.71
C LYS A 249 -2.21 -9.45 -5.00
N VAL A 250 -2.38 -8.75 -6.12
CA VAL A 250 -2.00 -9.19 -7.46
C VAL A 250 -0.77 -8.42 -7.91
N PRO A 251 0.33 -9.10 -8.26
CA PRO A 251 1.52 -8.43 -8.76
C PRO A 251 1.21 -7.56 -9.96
N VAL A 252 1.75 -6.35 -9.96
CA VAL A 252 1.55 -5.38 -11.04
C VAL A 252 1.88 -5.99 -12.40
N THR A 253 2.89 -6.87 -12.46
CA THR A 253 3.35 -7.56 -13.68
C THR A 253 2.38 -8.58 -14.25
N GLU A 254 1.37 -9.03 -13.48
CA GLU A 254 0.29 -9.89 -13.99
C GLU A 254 -0.74 -9.08 -14.79
N VAL A 255 -0.80 -7.77 -14.54
CA VAL A 255 -1.82 -6.87 -15.09
C VAL A 255 -1.22 -5.92 -16.12
N LEU A 256 0.04 -5.51 -15.92
CA LEU A 256 0.75 -4.53 -16.74
C LEU A 256 2.08 -5.10 -17.18
N PRO A 257 2.48 -4.88 -18.44
CA PRO A 257 3.82 -5.23 -18.86
C PRO A 257 4.84 -4.25 -18.23
N LEU A 258 6.07 -4.70 -17.99
CA LEU A 258 7.08 -3.93 -17.25
C LEU A 258 7.35 -2.54 -17.85
N GLN A 259 7.31 -2.40 -19.18
CA GLN A 259 7.50 -1.12 -19.87
C GLN A 259 6.40 -0.09 -19.59
N SER A 260 5.24 -0.54 -19.08
CA SER A 260 4.13 0.32 -18.68
C SER A 260 4.27 0.83 -17.24
N ILE A 261 5.37 0.51 -16.55
CA ILE A 261 5.63 0.96 -15.18
C ILE A 261 6.59 2.16 -15.26
N GLY A 262 6.19 3.27 -14.65
CA GLY A 262 6.97 4.49 -14.62
C GLY A 262 8.15 4.42 -13.65
N THR A 263 9.04 5.41 -13.73
CA THR A 263 10.12 5.60 -12.75
C THR A 263 9.93 6.92 -12.01
N SER A 264 10.00 8.03 -12.75
CA SER A 264 9.73 9.37 -12.25
C SER A 264 9.06 10.22 -13.34
N VAL A 265 8.26 11.22 -12.96
CA VAL A 265 7.61 12.16 -13.89
C VAL A 265 7.29 13.47 -13.16
N PRO A 266 7.38 14.66 -13.80
CA PRO A 266 6.85 15.88 -13.22
C PRO A 266 5.34 15.78 -12.94
N LEU A 267 4.93 16.18 -11.75
CA LEU A 267 3.53 16.23 -11.35
C LEU A 267 2.83 17.39 -12.07
N LYS A 268 1.90 17.05 -12.97
CA LYS A 268 1.05 18.01 -13.67
C LYS A 268 -0.15 18.41 -12.81
N ALA A 269 -0.84 17.44 -12.23
CA ALA A 269 -2.02 17.68 -11.42
C ALA A 269 -2.17 16.66 -10.28
N SER A 270 -2.79 17.11 -9.19
CA SER A 270 -3.28 16.25 -8.11
C SER A 270 -4.79 16.39 -7.97
N LEU A 271 -5.49 15.27 -8.13
CA LEU A 271 -6.95 15.19 -8.15
C LEU A 271 -7.42 14.37 -6.95
N MET A 272 -7.82 15.04 -5.88
CA MET A 272 -8.36 14.39 -4.68
C MET A 272 -9.70 13.73 -5.02
N LEU A 273 -9.79 12.39 -4.91
CA LEU A 273 -11.03 11.68 -5.22
C LEU A 273 -11.89 11.56 -3.96
N SER A 274 -13.14 12.01 -4.04
CA SER A 274 -14.10 11.97 -2.92
C SER A 274 -15.46 11.47 -3.37
N ARG A 275 -15.99 10.47 -2.65
CA ARG A 275 -17.39 10.05 -2.80
C ARG A 275 -18.28 10.95 -1.96
N TYR A 276 -19.41 11.39 -2.51
CA TYR A 276 -20.32 12.28 -1.79
C TYR A 276 -21.81 12.04 -2.13
N ASP A 277 -22.68 12.49 -1.23
CA ASP A 277 -24.13 12.38 -1.36
C ASP A 277 -24.70 13.54 -2.19
N GLY A 278 -24.39 13.52 -3.49
CA GLY A 278 -25.00 14.41 -4.47
C GLY A 278 -25.32 13.67 -5.75
N THR A 279 -25.79 14.40 -6.76
CA THR A 279 -26.32 13.81 -8.00
C THR A 279 -25.44 14.06 -9.22
N ALA A 280 -24.50 15.00 -9.14
CA ALA A 280 -23.67 15.41 -10.27
C ALA A 280 -22.18 15.16 -10.01
N PHE A 281 -21.46 14.74 -11.03
CA PHE A 281 -20.00 14.75 -10.99
C PHE A 281 -19.49 16.19 -11.05
N ARG A 282 -18.58 16.55 -10.16
CA ARG A 282 -18.01 17.90 -10.09
C ARG A 282 -16.50 17.86 -9.95
N ILE A 283 -15.85 18.84 -10.56
CA ILE A 283 -14.42 19.11 -10.40
C ILE A 283 -14.30 20.52 -9.89
N GLU A 284 -13.72 20.67 -8.71
CA GLU A 284 -13.59 21.95 -8.02
C GLU A 284 -12.12 22.24 -7.76
N LYS A 285 -11.70 23.50 -7.92
CA LYS A 285 -10.33 23.88 -7.58
C LYS A 285 -10.12 23.75 -6.07
N LEU A 286 -9.01 23.15 -5.68
CA LEU A 286 -8.67 22.94 -4.29
C LEU A 286 -7.52 23.86 -3.87
N ALA A 287 -7.63 24.49 -2.70
CA ALA A 287 -6.54 25.28 -2.16
C ALA A 287 -5.37 24.37 -1.75
N PRO A 288 -4.09 24.74 -2.01
CA PRO A 288 -2.95 23.89 -1.67
C PRO A 288 -2.92 23.44 -0.22
N GLN A 289 -3.14 24.36 0.73
CA GLN A 289 -3.14 24.04 2.16
C GLN A 289 -4.22 23.01 2.55
N GLU A 290 -5.38 23.06 1.88
CA GLU A 290 -6.45 22.12 2.14
C GLU A 290 -6.09 20.72 1.64
N LEU A 291 -5.50 20.61 0.44
CA LEU A 291 -5.03 19.33 -0.07
C LEU A 291 -3.92 18.73 0.82
N VAL A 292 -2.93 19.53 1.21
CA VAL A 292 -1.83 19.09 2.10
C VAL A 292 -2.38 18.50 3.39
N ARG A 293 -3.32 19.20 4.05
CA ARG A 293 -3.95 18.76 5.29
C ARG A 293 -4.68 17.44 5.11
N ARG A 294 -5.46 17.28 4.02
CA ARG A 294 -6.21 16.05 3.75
C ARG A 294 -5.30 14.88 3.42
N VAL A 295 -4.28 15.09 2.58
CA VAL A 295 -3.28 14.07 2.23
C VAL A 295 -2.54 13.58 3.48
N GLY A 296 -2.10 14.50 4.34
CA GLY A 296 -1.48 14.15 5.63
C GLY A 296 -2.42 13.34 6.52
N GLY A 297 -3.69 13.77 6.64
CA GLY A 297 -4.71 13.07 7.41
C GLY A 297 -5.01 11.65 6.91
N ILE A 298 -5.13 11.46 5.59
CA ILE A 298 -5.30 10.13 4.98
C ILE A 298 -4.10 9.25 5.33
N LEU A 299 -2.88 9.76 5.17
CA LEU A 299 -1.67 8.96 5.42
C LEU A 299 -1.58 8.50 6.88
N GLU A 300 -1.97 9.35 7.85
CA GLU A 300 -2.04 8.96 9.26
C GLU A 300 -3.07 7.86 9.53
N VAL A 301 -4.19 7.84 8.80
CA VAL A 301 -5.22 6.78 8.90
C VAL A 301 -4.68 5.45 8.34
N GLU A 302 -3.96 5.50 7.23
CA GLU A 302 -3.33 4.32 6.64
C GLU A 302 -2.21 3.76 7.52
N PHE A 303 -1.45 4.63 8.18
CA PHE A 303 -0.40 4.23 9.12
C PHE A 303 -0.90 3.92 10.52
N ARG A 304 -2.21 3.78 10.76
CA ARG A 304 -2.78 3.56 12.11
C ARG A 304 -2.11 2.44 12.91
N TYR A 305 -1.73 1.34 12.25
CA TYR A 305 -1.05 0.22 12.92
C TYR A 305 0.42 0.50 13.17
N GLY A 306 1.11 1.14 12.22
CA GLY A 306 2.52 1.52 12.39
C GLY A 306 2.71 2.64 13.41
N ARG A 307 1.71 3.52 13.55
CA ARG A 307 1.75 4.74 14.36
C ARG A 307 2.13 4.48 15.80
N ILE A 308 1.70 3.37 16.40
CA ILE A 308 2.08 3.01 17.77
C ILE A 308 3.60 2.93 17.92
N TYR A 309 4.32 2.41 16.92
CA TYR A 309 5.77 2.26 16.96
C TYR A 309 6.49 3.60 16.82
N ARG A 310 6.01 4.49 15.94
CA ARG A 310 6.51 5.87 15.85
C ARG A 310 6.28 6.64 17.15
N ASP A 311 5.07 6.55 17.70
CA ASP A 311 4.70 7.29 18.90
C ASP A 311 5.52 6.76 20.11
N LEU A 312 5.82 5.46 20.16
CA LEU A 312 6.77 4.89 21.13
C LEU A 312 8.20 5.41 20.91
N PHE A 313 8.71 5.39 19.67
CA PHE A 313 10.00 5.99 19.34
C PHE A 313 10.10 7.44 19.81
N SER A 314 9.04 8.22 19.61
CA SER A 314 8.97 9.60 20.08
C SER A 314 8.92 9.71 21.60
N ALA A 315 8.16 8.84 22.28
CA ALA A 315 8.05 8.83 23.73
C ALA A 315 9.39 8.49 24.43
N PHE A 316 10.23 7.69 23.78
CA PHE A 316 11.59 7.40 24.24
C PHE A 316 12.64 8.43 23.79
N GLY A 317 12.24 9.47 23.04
CA GLY A 317 13.13 10.55 22.58
C GLY A 317 14.05 10.15 21.42
N LEU A 318 13.71 9.08 20.69
CA LEU A 318 14.50 8.58 19.55
C LEU A 318 14.18 9.33 18.26
N VAL A 319 13.00 9.93 18.16
CA VAL A 319 12.56 10.74 17.02
C VAL A 319 11.65 11.87 17.49
N ASP A 320 11.70 13.01 16.80
CA ASP A 320 10.68 14.06 16.97
C ASP A 320 9.52 13.77 16.00
N GLY A 321 8.45 13.15 16.50
CA GLY A 321 7.26 12.86 15.71
C GLY A 321 6.59 14.12 15.13
N ALA A 322 6.66 15.25 15.85
CA ALA A 322 6.12 16.52 15.37
C ALA A 322 6.97 17.09 14.23
N ARG A 323 8.30 16.89 14.26
CA ARG A 323 9.18 17.21 13.13
C ARG A 323 8.80 16.41 11.89
N LEU A 324 8.56 15.11 12.00
CA LEU A 324 8.17 14.29 10.84
C LEU A 324 6.86 14.78 10.19
N ALA A 325 5.86 15.11 11.01
CA ALA A 325 4.61 15.69 10.50
C ALA A 325 4.82 17.05 9.80
N ARG A 326 5.70 17.91 10.35
CA ARG A 326 6.07 19.19 9.71
C ARG A 326 6.78 18.97 8.37
N LEU A 327 7.78 18.07 8.33
CA LEU A 327 8.49 17.74 7.08
C LEU A 327 7.52 17.23 6.01
N GLN A 328 6.58 16.37 6.37
CA GLN A 328 5.56 15.90 5.42
C GLN A 328 4.73 17.06 4.87
N HIS A 329 4.27 17.96 5.74
CA HIS A 329 3.50 19.13 5.32
C HIS A 329 4.33 20.03 4.40
N GLU A 330 5.59 20.29 4.74
CA GLU A 330 6.51 21.12 3.95
C GLU A 330 6.76 20.53 2.55
N VAL A 331 7.07 19.22 2.46
CA VAL A 331 7.29 18.53 1.18
C VAL A 331 6.02 18.54 0.32
N CYS A 332 4.87 18.17 0.89
CA CYS A 332 3.59 18.21 0.17
C CYS A 332 3.25 19.63 -0.30
N ALA A 333 3.44 20.65 0.54
CA ALA A 333 3.15 22.03 0.17
C ALA A 333 4.04 22.51 -0.97
N ALA A 334 5.33 22.18 -0.93
CA ALA A 334 6.28 22.50 -1.98
C ALA A 334 5.91 21.81 -3.31
N ALA A 335 5.61 20.50 -3.27
CA ALA A 335 5.19 19.73 -4.44
C ALA A 335 3.89 20.29 -5.06
N PHE A 336 2.86 20.49 -4.25
CA PHE A 336 1.55 20.93 -4.73
C PHE A 336 1.49 22.39 -5.16
N SER A 337 2.44 23.23 -4.73
CA SER A 337 2.58 24.60 -5.25
C SER A 337 2.91 24.67 -6.76
N ARG A 338 3.35 23.55 -7.33
CA ARG A 338 3.81 23.42 -8.72
C ARG A 338 2.84 22.66 -9.62
N ALA A 339 1.75 22.14 -9.07
CA ALA A 339 0.78 21.31 -9.78
C ALA A 339 -0.61 21.96 -9.76
N GLU A 340 -1.45 21.57 -10.70
CA GLU A 340 -2.86 21.94 -10.65
C GLU A 340 -3.61 21.06 -9.64
N LEU A 341 -4.43 21.68 -8.79
CA LEU A 341 -5.05 21.00 -7.66
C LEU A 341 -6.56 21.04 -7.76
N TYR A 342 -7.17 19.86 -7.73
CA TYR A 342 -8.62 19.71 -7.84
C TYR A 342 -9.15 18.71 -6.81
N GLU A 343 -10.40 18.91 -6.42
CA GLU A 343 -11.22 17.89 -5.80
C GLU A 343 -12.22 17.37 -6.83
N VAL A 344 -12.25 16.04 -7.00
CA VAL A 344 -13.21 15.34 -7.83
C VAL A 344 -14.28 14.77 -6.91
N LEU A 345 -15.46 15.34 -7.00
CA LEU A 345 -16.63 14.92 -6.23
C LEU A 345 -17.44 13.95 -7.07
N VAL A 346 -17.37 12.67 -6.71
CA VAL A 346 -18.04 11.56 -7.40
C VAL A 346 -19.30 11.18 -6.61
N PRO A 347 -20.49 11.30 -7.20
CA PRO A 347 -21.71 10.83 -6.55
C PRO A 347 -21.59 9.37 -6.08
N SER A 348 -22.13 9.06 -4.91
CA SER A 348 -22.21 7.68 -4.43
C SER A 348 -23.08 6.79 -5.32
N SER A 349 -23.97 7.38 -6.12
CA SER A 349 -24.82 6.69 -7.10
C SER A 349 -24.13 6.37 -8.43
N PHE A 350 -22.92 6.88 -8.68
CA PHE A 350 -22.23 6.62 -9.95
C PHE A 350 -21.75 5.19 -10.05
N THR A 351 -22.09 4.54 -11.17
CA THR A 351 -21.53 3.24 -11.53
C THR A 351 -20.03 3.35 -11.83
N PRO A 352 -19.26 2.26 -11.69
CA PRO A 352 -17.84 2.24 -12.08
C PRO A 352 -17.58 2.73 -13.50
N GLU A 353 -18.43 2.38 -14.46
CA GLU A 353 -18.30 2.75 -15.88
C GLU A 353 -18.48 4.25 -16.06
N ALA A 354 -19.58 4.81 -15.51
CA ALA A 354 -19.85 6.25 -15.60
C ALA A 354 -18.75 7.09 -14.93
N TYR A 355 -18.22 6.61 -13.81
CA TYR A 355 -17.10 7.25 -13.12
C TYR A 355 -15.81 7.21 -13.95
N THR A 356 -15.45 6.05 -14.48
CA THR A 356 -14.20 5.89 -15.25
C THR A 356 -14.25 6.63 -16.58
N GLU A 357 -15.37 6.59 -17.30
CA GLU A 357 -15.56 7.35 -18.55
C GLU A 357 -15.35 8.85 -18.35
N GLN A 358 -15.98 9.43 -17.33
CA GLN A 358 -15.84 10.87 -17.06
C GLN A 358 -14.42 11.24 -16.63
N MET A 359 -13.81 10.45 -15.74
CA MET A 359 -12.43 10.69 -15.32
C MET A 359 -11.42 10.58 -16.45
N ILE A 360 -11.58 9.61 -17.36
CA ILE A 360 -10.72 9.48 -18.53
C ILE A 360 -10.82 10.72 -19.41
N GLY A 361 -12.04 11.19 -19.70
CA GLY A 361 -12.24 12.41 -20.50
C GLY A 361 -11.53 13.63 -19.90
N VAL A 362 -11.65 13.82 -18.58
CA VAL A 362 -10.98 14.90 -17.84
C VAL A 362 -9.47 14.78 -17.95
N LEU A 363 -8.91 13.60 -17.71
CA LEU A 363 -7.47 13.39 -17.74
C LEU A 363 -6.89 13.56 -19.14
N GLN A 364 -7.60 13.12 -20.18
CA GLN A 364 -7.21 13.33 -21.57
C GLN A 364 -7.19 14.82 -21.93
N GLU A 365 -8.15 15.61 -21.44
CA GLU A 365 -8.15 17.07 -21.63
C GLU A 365 -6.96 17.72 -20.93
N MET A 366 -6.67 17.36 -19.68
CA MET A 366 -5.51 17.89 -18.93
C MET A 366 -4.16 17.42 -19.49
N ALA A 367 -4.15 16.26 -20.16
CA ALA A 367 -2.98 15.67 -20.79
C ALA A 367 -2.67 16.24 -22.18
N ARG A 368 -3.62 16.92 -22.84
CA ARG A 368 -3.34 17.78 -24.01
C ARG A 368 -2.55 18.99 -23.56
#